data_AF-A0A2E2SBG5-F1
#
_entry.id   AF-A0A2E2SBG5-F1
#
_cell.length_a   1.000
_cell.length_b   1.000
_cell.length_c   1.000
_cell.angle_alpha   90.00
_cell.angle_beta   90.00
_cell.angle_gamma   90.00
#
_symmetry.space_group_name_H-M   'P 1'
#
loop_
_entity.id
_entity.type
_entity.pdbx_description
1 polymer ?
#
loop_
_entity_poly.entity_id
_entity_poly.type
_entity_poly.pdbx_seq_one_letter_code
_entity_poly.pdbx_strand_id
1 'polypeptide(L)' 'RFKKNGKIELMHTLNGSGLAVGRTLLAVMENYQEEGGRRIKIPTVLQGYMNGSEYISGSKG' A
#
# COMPACT_ATOMS: atom_id res chain seq x y z
N ARG A 1 -20.18 -24.59 16.37
CA ARG A 1 -20.93 -24.82 15.11
C ARG A 1 -22.26 -24.09 15.22
N PHE A 2 -22.48 -23.05 14.40
CA PHE A 2 -23.78 -22.37 14.35
C PHE A 2 -24.80 -23.33 13.71
N LYS A 3 -25.93 -23.57 14.37
CA LYS A 3 -27.02 -24.42 13.86
C LYS A 3 -28.30 -23.60 13.90
N LYS A 4 -28.88 -23.31 12.74
CA LYS A 4 -30.24 -22.79 12.61
C LYS A 4 -31.11 -23.95 12.11
N ASN A 5 -32.16 -24.29 12.86
CA ASN A 5 -33.07 -25.40 12.54
C ASN A 5 -32.41 -26.78 12.35
N GLY A 6 -31.32 -27.08 13.06
CA GLY A 6 -30.67 -28.40 13.01
C GLY A 6 -29.81 -28.67 11.76
N LYS A 7 -29.80 -27.78 10.77
CA LYS A 7 -28.86 -27.82 9.64
C LYS A 7 -27.55 -27.09 10.01
N ILE A 8 -26.44 -27.65 9.54
CA ILE A 8 -25.13 -26.99 9.60
C ILE A 8 -25.12 -25.94 8.50
N GLU A 9 -24.93 -24.67 8.85
CA GLU A 9 -24.72 -23.59 7.89
C GLU A 9 -23.21 -23.29 7.77
N LEU A 10 -22.75 -23.09 6.53
CA LEU A 10 -21.37 -22.68 6.24
C LEU A 10 -21.23 -21.17 6.45
N MET A 11 -20.06 -20.72 6.91
CA MET A 11 -19.80 -19.29 7.04
C MET A 11 -19.64 -18.62 5.69
N HIS A 12 -20.09 -17.37 5.60
CA HIS A 12 -19.82 -16.50 4.48
C HIS A 12 -18.35 -16.07 4.52
N THR A 13 -17.68 -16.09 3.37
CA THR A 13 -16.30 -15.61 3.23
C THR A 13 -16.29 -14.21 2.61
N LEU A 14 -15.45 -13.33 3.12
CA LEU A 14 -15.12 -12.06 2.50
C LEU A 14 -13.62 -12.02 2.18
N ASN A 15 -13.27 -11.39 1.08
CA ASN A 15 -11.88 -11.08 0.75
C ASN A 15 -11.80 -9.68 0.14
N GLY A 16 -10.62 -9.07 0.24
CA GLY A 16 -10.29 -7.77 -0.31
C GLY A 16 -8.78 -7.59 -0.32
N SER A 17 -8.28 -6.78 -1.24
CA SER A 17 -6.84 -6.51 -1.36
C SER A 17 -6.34 -5.72 -0.15
N GLY A 18 -5.30 -6.23 0.52
CA GLY A 18 -4.57 -5.44 1.51
C GLY A 18 -3.77 -4.31 0.85
N LEU A 19 -2.98 -4.66 -0.18
CA LEU A 19 -2.30 -3.70 -1.04
C LEU A 19 -1.91 -4.32 -2.38
N ALA A 20 -2.24 -3.66 -3.49
CA ALA A 20 -1.73 -4.04 -4.80
C ALA A 20 -0.42 -3.30 -5.07
N VAL A 21 0.71 -3.90 -4.63
CA VAL A 21 2.04 -3.24 -4.54
C VAL A 21 2.39 -2.40 -5.77
N GLY A 22 2.23 -2.94 -6.98
CA GLY A 22 2.54 -2.19 -8.21
C GLY A 22 1.67 -0.95 -8.41
N ARG A 23 0.36 -1.04 -8.15
CA ARG A 23 -0.57 0.10 -8.28
C ARG A 23 -0.34 1.14 -7.20
N THR A 24 -0.04 0.69 -5.98
CA THR A 24 0.29 1.58 -4.88
C THR A 24 1.59 2.32 -5.13
N LEU A 25 2.62 1.65 -5.67
CA LEU A 25 3.87 2.30 -6.04
C LEU A 25 3.63 3.44 -7.04
N LEU A 26 2.88 3.19 -8.11
CA LEU A 26 2.54 4.22 -9.10
C LEU A 26 1.78 5.38 -8.47
N ALA A 27 0.77 5.10 -7.64
CA ALA A 27 0.00 6.14 -6.95
C ALA A 27 0.90 7.00 -6.05
N VAL A 28 1.84 6.40 -5.32
CA VAL A 28 2.81 7.16 -4.51
C VAL A 28 3.72 8.01 -5.39
N MET A 29 4.26 7.46 -6.48
CA MET A 29 5.13 8.20 -7.39
C MET A 29 4.41 9.40 -8.02
N GLU A 30 3.19 9.22 -8.52
CA GLU A 30 2.41 10.28 -9.16
C GLU A 30 2.00 11.39 -8.19
N ASN A 31 1.56 11.03 -6.97
CA ASN A 31 1.04 12.01 -6.02
C ASN A 31 2.11 12.71 -5.19
N TYR A 32 3.33 12.16 -5.13
CA TYR A 32 4.41 12.69 -4.31
C TYR A 32 5.66 13.09 -5.12
N GLN A 33 5.56 13.13 -6.45
CA GLN A 33 6.59 13.75 -7.27
C GLN A 33 6.67 15.25 -6.96
N GLU A 34 7.86 15.74 -6.63
CA GLU A 34 8.07 17.17 -6.40
C GLU A 34 8.35 17.92 -7.70
N GLU A 35 8.20 19.24 -7.63
CA GLU A 35 8.45 20.15 -8.73
C GLU A 35 9.88 19.93 -9.30
N GLY A 36 9.97 19.83 -10.63
CA GLY A 36 11.20 19.48 -11.33
C GLY A 36 11.44 17.98 -11.50
N GLY A 37 10.59 17.12 -10.94
CA GLY A 37 10.43 15.70 -11.31
C GLY A 37 11.58 14.75 -10.96
N ARG A 38 12.66 15.25 -10.33
CA ARG A 38 13.86 14.47 -9.99
C ARG A 38 13.77 13.68 -8.69
N ARG A 39 12.78 13.96 -7.85
CA ARG A 39 12.63 13.35 -6.53
C ARG A 39 11.16 13.08 -6.22
N ILE A 40 10.92 11.96 -5.53
CA ILE A 40 9.63 11.59 -4.98
C ILE A 40 9.72 11.73 -3.46
N LYS A 41 8.83 12.50 -2.86
CA LYS A 41 8.71 12.62 -1.41
C LYS A 41 8.12 11.33 -0.83
N ILE A 42 8.76 10.76 0.18
CA ILE A 42 8.22 9.57 0.85
C ILE A 42 7.12 10.01 1.83
N PRO A 43 5.90 9.45 1.76
CA PRO A 43 4.84 9.72 2.74
C PRO A 43 5.35 9.47 4.16
N THR A 44 5.05 10.37 5.11
CA THR A 44 5.59 10.30 6.48
C THR A 44 5.39 8.94 7.14
N VAL A 45 4.24 8.30 6.89
CA VAL A 45 3.90 6.97 7.42
C VAL A 45 4.78 5.83 6.88
N LEU A 46 5.47 6.03 5.75
CA LEU A 46 6.35 5.04 5.13
C LEU A 46 7.83 5.24 5.53
N GLN A 47 8.22 6.41 6.04
CA GLN A 47 9.62 6.74 6.31
C GLN A 47 10.27 5.80 7.33
N GLY A 48 9.52 5.36 8.36
CA GLY A 48 10.00 4.39 9.34
C GLY A 48 10.36 3.02 8.74
N TYR A 49 9.74 2.64 7.62
CA TYR A 49 10.05 1.42 6.88
C TYR A 49 11.20 1.61 5.87
N MET A 50 11.64 2.86 5.67
CA MET A 50 12.64 3.25 4.68
C MET A 50 13.91 3.81 5.34
N ASN A 51 14.23 3.34 6.56
CA ASN A 51 15.38 3.80 7.38
C ASN A 51 15.40 5.33 7.60
N GLY A 52 14.23 5.96 7.71
CA GLY A 52 14.10 7.40 7.90
C GLY A 52 14.34 8.22 6.62
N SER A 53 14.42 7.59 5.45
CA SER A 53 14.56 8.31 4.19
C SER A 53 13.34 9.18 3.92
N GLU A 54 13.56 10.45 3.59
CA GLU A 54 12.49 11.40 3.26
C GLU A 54 12.18 11.44 1.76
N TYR A 55 13.12 11.01 0.90
CA TYR A 55 13.02 11.12 -0.54
C TYR A 55 13.58 9.88 -1.25
N ILE A 56 13.00 9.58 -2.42
CA ILE A 56 13.57 8.71 -3.43
C ILE A 56 14.12 9.60 -4.55
N SER A 57 15.40 9.44 -4.88
CA SER A 57 16.07 10.15 -5.98
C SER A 57 16.79 9.16 -6.89
N GLY A 58 16.83 9.47 -8.19
CA GLY A 58 17.64 8.69 -9.14
C GLY A 58 19.13 8.86 -8.85
N SER A 59 19.92 7.80 -8.97
CA SER A 59 21.39 7.93 -8.88
C SER A 59 21.88 8.82 -10.03
N LYS A 60 22.72 9.80 -9.72
CA LYS A 60 23.55 10.43 -10.75
C LYS A 60 24.49 9.35 -11.29
N GLY A 61 24.31 8.96 -12.55
CA GLY A 61 25.38 8.37 -13.34
C GLY A 61 26.49 9.38 -13.55
#